data_AF-A0A2N0ZCD8-F1
#
_entry.id   AF-A0A2N0ZCD8-F1
#
_cell.length_a   1.000
_cell.length_b   1.000
_cell.length_c   1.000
_cell.angle_alpha   90.00
_cell.angle_beta   90.00
_cell.angle_gamma   90.00
#
_symmetry.space_group_name_H-M   'P 1'
#
loop_
_entity.id
_entity.type
_entity.pdbx_description
1 polymer ?
#
loop_
_entity_poly.entity_id
_entity_poly.type
_entity_poly.pdbx_seq_one_letter_code
_entity_poly.pdbx_strand_id
1 'polypeptide(L)' 'MLFNVYTNLKHNIRYEEDNVAEVQVYFISYDEGRTLNMNGYIPLTAEEFEGNESTAALKGVIRNKLIERLEPEAV' A
#
# COMPACT_ATOMS: atom_id res chain seq x y z
N MET A 1 -8.67 -13.86 -9.00
CA MET A 1 -9.42 -12.85 -9.76
C MET A 1 -8.61 -11.55 -9.69
N LEU A 2 -8.14 -11.00 -10.82
CA LEU A 2 -7.44 -9.71 -10.81
C LEU A 2 -8.51 -8.62 -10.83
N PHE A 3 -8.80 -8.00 -9.69
CA PHE A 3 -9.60 -6.77 -9.67
C PHE A 3 -8.78 -5.67 -10.35
N ASN A 4 -9.22 -5.22 -11.53
CA ASN A 4 -8.62 -4.07 -12.21
C ASN A 4 -9.08 -2.80 -11.50
N VAL A 5 -8.29 -2.37 -10.52
CA VAL A 5 -8.52 -1.12 -9.79
C VAL A 5 -7.44 -0.10 -10.14
N TYR A 6 -7.86 1.14 -10.38
CA TYR A 6 -6.96 2.26 -10.58
C TYR A 6 -6.48 2.76 -9.22
N THR A 7 -5.21 2.52 -8.90
CA THR A 7 -4.62 2.95 -7.62
C THR A 7 -3.66 4.12 -7.81
N ASN A 8 -3.93 5.21 -7.09
CA ASN A 8 -3.00 6.31 -6.88
C ASN A 8 -2.36 6.15 -5.51
N LEU A 9 -1.04 6.35 -5.44
CA LEU A 9 -0.26 6.24 -4.22
C LEU A 9 0.43 7.56 -3.90
N LYS A 10 0.53 7.86 -2.61
CA LYS A 10 1.40 8.89 -2.06
C LYS A 10 2.04 8.31 -0.80
N HIS A 11 3.35 8.43 -0.63
CA HIS A 11 4.01 8.00 0.59
C HIS A 11 4.52 9.20 1.39
N ASN A 12 4.56 9.04 2.70
CA ASN A 12 5.26 9.91 3.64
C ASN A 12 6.28 9.06 4.40
N ILE A 13 7.52 9.54 4.49
CA ILE A 13 8.61 8.84 5.16
C ILE A 13 8.96 9.65 6.41
N ARG A 14 8.87 9.02 7.56
CA ARG A 14 9.35 9.55 8.83
C ARG A 14 10.74 9.00 9.09
N TYR A 15 11.67 9.89 9.44
CA TYR A 15 13.04 9.57 9.79
C TYR A 15 13.27 9.75 11.30
N GLU A 16 14.07 8.88 11.90
CA GLU A 16 14.63 9.02 13.25
C GLU A 16 16.13 8.74 13.21
N GLU A 17 16.94 9.65 13.75
CA GLU A 17 18.42 9.53 13.79
C GLU A 17 19.01 9.13 12.42
N ASP A 18 18.58 9.81 11.36
CA ASP A 18 18.95 9.58 9.95
C ASP A 18 18.53 8.22 9.35
N ASN A 19 17.80 7.39 10.09
CA ASN A 19 17.23 6.13 9.62
C ASN A 19 15.74 6.30 9.30
N VAL A 20 15.22 5.51 8.35
CA VAL A 20 13.78 5.43 8.09
C VAL A 20 13.11 4.76 9.28
N ALA A 21 12.26 5.50 9.99
CA ALA A 21 11.54 4.99 11.15
C ALA A 21 10.19 4.38 10.77
N GLU A 22 9.48 5.01 9.83
CA GLU A 22 8.14 4.59 9.44
C GLU A 22 7.81 5.13 8.04
N VAL A 23 7.22 4.31 7.18
CA VAL A 23 6.70 4.78 5.90
C VAL A 23 5.19 4.60 5.86
N GLN A 24 4.46 5.70 5.69
CA GLN A 24 3.01 5.68 5.54
C GLN A 24 2.67 5.83 4.06
N VAL A 25 2.13 4.76 3.47
CA VAL A 25 1.69 4.79 2.07
C VAL A 25 0.19 4.98 2.02
N TYR A 26 -0.22 6.17 1.63
CA TYR A 26 -1.60 6.52 1.34
C TYR A 26 -1.99 6.01 -0.03
N PHE A 27 -3.18 5.44 -0.13
CA PHE A 27 -3.74 4.95 -1.39
C PHE A 27 -5.18 5.41 -1.58
N ILE A 28 -5.53 5.66 -2.83
CA ILE A 28 -6.91 5.81 -3.28
C ILE A 28 -7.06 4.89 -4.49
N SER A 29 -8.06 4.00 -4.43
CA SER A 29 -8.30 2.99 -5.44
C SER A 29 -9.77 2.90 -5.80
N TYR A 30 -10.07 2.78 -7.09
CA TYR A 30 -11.43 2.61 -7.59
C TYR A 30 -11.45 1.70 -8.82
N ASP A 31 -12.54 0.97 -9.02
CA ASP A 31 -12.80 0.26 -10.28
C ASP A 31 -13.24 1.25 -11.37
N GLU A 32 -13.19 0.82 -12.64
CA GLU A 32 -13.58 1.67 -13.78
C GLU A 32 -15.01 2.23 -13.65
N GLY A 33 -15.94 1.41 -13.14
CA GLY A 33 -17.33 1.81 -12.90
C GLY A 33 -17.54 2.64 -11.63
N ARG A 34 -16.51 2.86 -10.81
CA ARG A 34 -16.57 3.50 -9.48
C ARG A 34 -17.60 2.86 -8.54
N THR A 35 -17.93 1.60 -8.77
CA THR A 35 -18.82 0.80 -7.91
C THR A 35 -18.10 0.36 -6.63
N LEU A 36 -16.78 0.25 -6.68
CA LEU A 36 -15.90 -0.04 -5.57
C LEU A 36 -14.95 1.15 -5.35
N ASN A 37 -14.92 1.66 -4.11
CA ASN A 37 -14.00 2.71 -3.71
C ASN A 37 -13.26 2.26 -2.46
N MET A 38 -11.94 2.27 -2.50
CA MET A 38 -11.07 1.95 -1.38
C MET A 38 -10.07 3.07 -1.16
N ASN A 39 -9.92 3.52 0.08
CA ASN A 39 -8.94 4.52 0.45
C ASN A 39 -8.41 4.24 1.84
N GLY A 40 -7.21 4.74 2.13
CA GLY A 40 -6.61 4.61 3.44
C GLY A 40 -5.11 4.78 3.39
N TYR A 41 -4.45 4.31 4.44
CA TYR A 41 -3.00 4.20 4.50
C TYR A 41 -2.59 2.81 4.98
N ILE A 42 -1.44 2.36 4.52
CA ILE A 42 -0.77 1.17 5.03
C ILE A 42 0.59 1.61 5.57
N PRO A 43 0.87 1.40 6.86
CA PRO A 43 2.22 1.56 7.38
C PRO A 43 3.09 0.43 6.84
N LEU A 44 4.30 0.78 6.41
CA LEU A 44 5.37 -0.12 6.05
C LEU A 44 6.54 0.06 7.02
N THR A 45 7.23 -1.03 7.32
CA THR A 45 8.53 -0.95 7.98
C THR A 45 9.59 -0.40 7.01
N ALA A 46 10.76 0.00 7.54
CA ALA A 46 11.89 0.40 6.71
C ALA A 46 12.30 -0.70 5.73
N GLU A 47 12.37 -1.95 6.21
CA GLU A 47 12.72 -3.13 5.40
C GLU A 47 11.71 -3.40 4.27
N GLU A 48 10.42 -3.16 4.51
CA GLU A 48 9.38 -3.34 3.49
C GLU A 48 9.43 -2.24 2.41
N PHE A 49 9.90 -1.06 2.79
CA PHE A 49 10.07 0.06 1.87
C PHE A 49 11.37 -0.03 1.06
N GLU A 50 12.46 -0.47 1.69
CA GLU A 50 13.77 -0.62 1.07
C GLU A 50 13.73 -1.65 -0.07
N GLY A 51 14.19 -1.25 -1.25
CA GLY A 51 14.07 -2.03 -2.49
C GLY A 51 12.70 -1.98 -3.16
N ASN A 52 11.70 -1.34 -2.55
CA ASN A 52 10.35 -1.16 -3.09
C ASN A 52 9.99 0.33 -3.30
N GLU A 53 10.95 1.24 -3.36
CA GLU A 53 10.72 2.69 -3.33
C GLU A 53 9.97 3.21 -4.56
N SER A 54 10.05 2.48 -5.68
CA SER A 54 9.33 2.84 -6.90
C SER A 54 7.82 2.72 -6.71
N THR A 55 7.05 3.59 -7.38
CA THR A 55 5.58 3.54 -7.32
C THR A 55 5.02 2.18 -7.76
N ALA A 56 5.66 1.52 -8.73
CA ALA A 56 5.23 0.20 -9.21
C ALA A 56 5.45 -0.89 -8.15
N ALA A 57 6.59 -0.88 -7.47
CA ALA A 57 6.89 -1.82 -6.39
C ALA A 57 5.97 -1.58 -5.18
N LEU A 58 5.78 -0.34 -4.75
CA LEU A 58 4.82 0.01 -3.70
C LEU A 58 3.40 -0.46 -4.04
N LYS A 59 2.95 -0.33 -5.29
CA LYS A 59 1.63 -0.86 -5.70
C LYS A 59 1.52 -2.37 -5.45
N GLY A 60 2.59 -3.13 -5.71
CA GLY A 60 2.66 -4.56 -5.41
C GLY A 60 2.54 -4.84 -3.91
N VAL A 61 3.36 -4.18 -3.10
CA VAL A 61 3.37 -4.34 -1.63
C VAL A 61 2.01 -4.00 -1.03
N ILE A 62 1.44 -2.85 -1.38
CA ILE A 62 0.15 -2.38 -0.89
C ILE A 62 -0.97 -3.33 -1.30
N ARG A 63 -0.95 -3.83 -2.53
CA ARG A 63 -1.94 -4.80 -3.00
C ARG A 63 -1.91 -6.08 -2.16
N ASN A 64 -0.74 -6.64 -1.89
CA ASN A 64 -0.62 -7.86 -1.11
C ASN A 64 -1.15 -7.66 0.32
N LYS A 65 -0.74 -6.58 0.99
CA LYS A 65 -1.25 -6.24 2.34
C LYS A 65 -2.76 -5.98 2.36
N LEU A 66 -3.34 -5.43 1.29
CA LEU A 66 -4.79 -5.26 1.19
C LEU A 66 -5.52 -6.61 1.06
N ILE A 67 -4.98 -7.52 0.26
CA ILE A 67 -5.53 -8.87 0.12
C ILE A 67 -5.50 -9.59 1.48
N GLU A 68 -4.36 -9.56 2.18
CA GLU A 68 -4.22 -10.16 3.52
C GLU A 68 -5.23 -9.60 4.54
N ARG A 69 -5.57 -8.31 4.46
CA ARG A 69 -6.58 -7.69 5.33
C ARG A 69 -8.02 -8.09 4.99
N LEU A 70 -8.31 -8.34 3.71
CA LEU A 70 -9.63 -8.70 3.22
C LEU A 70 -9.92 -10.20 3.35
N GLU A 71 -8.88 -11.01 3.23
CA GLU A 71 -8.90 -12.46 3.37
C GLU A 71 -7.97 -12.84 4.54
N PRO A 72 -8.30 -12.47 5.79
CA PRO A 72 -7.54 -12.97 6.93
C PRO A 72 -7.65 -14.50 6.91
N GLU A 73 -6.52 -15.21 6.92
CA GLU A 73 -6.55 -16.66 7.08
C GLU A 73 -7.43 -16.98 8.30
N ALA A 74 -8.42 -17.86 8.10
CA ALA A 74 -9.34 -18.22 9.17
C ALA A 74 -8.52 -18.87 10.30
N VAL A 75 -8.47 -18.18 11.45
CA VAL A 75 -7.85 -18.68 12.69
C VAL A 75 -8.59 -19.91 13.19
#